data_AF-A0A7X2MSS2-F1
#
_entry.id   AF-A0A7X2MSS2-F1
#
_cell.length_a   1.000
_cell.length_b   1.000
_cell.length_c   1.000
_cell.angle_alpha   90.00
_cell.angle_beta   90.00
_cell.angle_gamma   90.00
#
_symmetry.space_group_name_H-M   'P 1'
#
loop_
_entity.id
_entity.type
_entity.pdbx_description
1 polymer ?
#
loop_
_entity_poly.entity_id
_entity_poly.type
_entity_poly.pdbx_seq_one_letter_code
_entity_poly.pdbx_strand_id
1 'polypeptide(L)'
;IDQLTLMADVRQSPLVALMNTLNVQGRTGQTGEAISDSLVKSAKNLLGGDNKDAIDQSVGVHGPLDATFGPVLALMDKIRTGAQELSLQSFLTRVTQVRLRLQQVTNAADPQAMAQTIAQTVFQGKAVDLTETRDYGSLIAASLGQEWSGFGRTVFVNPMEQAWQQVLTPAADSLNAQWQQAVVAEWNSAFGGRYPFNNSSSDVSLPLLAKYLNADFGRIAQ
;
A
#
# COMPACT_ATOMS: atom_id res chain seq x y z
N ILE A 1 11.61 -7.85 -5.28
CA ILE A 1 10.63 -8.77 -5.94
C ILE A 1 10.51 -10.09 -5.17
N ASP A 2 11.62 -10.77 -4.85
CA ASP A 2 11.61 -12.10 -4.21
C ASP A 2 10.80 -12.18 -2.90
N GLN A 3 10.89 -11.16 -2.04
CA GLN A 3 10.08 -11.10 -0.83
C GLN A 3 8.57 -11.09 -1.13
N LEU A 4 8.13 -10.31 -2.14
CA LEU A 4 6.74 -10.30 -2.57
C LEU A 4 6.34 -11.62 -3.23
N THR A 5 7.28 -12.29 -3.91
CA THR A 5 7.08 -13.63 -4.46
C THR A 5 6.74 -14.62 -3.36
N LEU A 6 7.57 -14.65 -2.31
CA LEU A 6 7.42 -15.55 -1.18
C LEU A 6 6.15 -15.22 -0.37
N MET A 7 5.84 -13.94 -0.16
CA MET A 7 4.61 -13.53 0.53
C MET A 7 3.34 -13.92 -0.24
N ALA A 8 3.34 -13.74 -1.56
CA ALA A 8 2.20 -14.00 -2.44
C ALA A 8 1.94 -15.49 -2.72
N ASP A 9 2.93 -16.35 -2.56
CA ASP A 9 2.75 -17.81 -2.74
C ASP A 9 1.95 -18.39 -1.57
N VAL A 10 0.65 -18.62 -1.77
CA VAL A 10 -0.25 -19.15 -0.73
C VAL A 10 0.24 -20.47 -0.13
N ARG A 11 1.01 -21.29 -0.87
CA ARG A 11 1.51 -22.58 -0.37
C ARG A 11 2.79 -22.45 0.45
N GLN A 12 3.64 -21.48 0.13
CA GLN A 12 4.96 -21.32 0.75
C GLN A 12 5.11 -20.05 1.61
N SER A 13 4.07 -19.22 1.66
CA SER A 13 4.10 -17.94 2.34
C SER A 13 4.24 -18.09 3.86
N PRO A 14 5.32 -17.55 4.45
CA PRO A 14 5.47 -17.52 5.90
C PRO A 14 4.36 -16.70 6.57
N LEU A 15 3.83 -15.69 5.87
CA LEU A 15 2.71 -14.91 6.36
C LEU A 15 1.46 -15.77 6.47
N VAL A 16 1.15 -16.57 5.45
CA VAL A 16 0.01 -17.50 5.49
C VAL A 16 0.19 -18.54 6.60
N ALA A 17 1.39 -19.11 6.73
CA ALA A 17 1.70 -20.07 7.80
C ALA A 17 1.55 -19.46 9.20
N LEU A 18 2.05 -18.24 9.39
CA LEU A 18 1.92 -17.48 10.64
C LEU A 18 0.46 -17.20 10.96
N MET A 19 -0.31 -16.69 10.00
CA MET A 19 -1.72 -16.37 10.18
C MET A 19 -2.54 -17.63 10.48
N ASN A 20 -2.26 -18.77 9.83
CA ASN A 20 -2.89 -20.04 10.17
C ASN A 20 -2.59 -20.48 11.61
N THR A 21 -1.36 -20.28 12.08
CA THR A 21 -0.99 -20.56 13.47
C THR A 21 -1.74 -19.65 14.43
N LEU A 22 -1.81 -18.35 14.14
CA LEU A 22 -2.59 -17.38 14.92
C LEU A 22 -4.08 -17.71 14.91
N ASN A 23 -4.62 -18.25 13.82
CA ASN A 23 -6.01 -18.68 13.74
C ASN A 23 -6.33 -19.85 14.67
N VAL A 24 -5.43 -20.84 14.72
CA VAL A 24 -5.61 -22.01 15.60
C VAL A 24 -5.43 -21.60 17.06
N GLN A 25 -4.33 -20.90 17.37
CA GLN A 25 -3.97 -20.56 18.75
C GLN A 25 -4.87 -19.47 19.34
N GLY A 26 -5.21 -18.44 18.55
CA GLY A 26 -6.07 -17.35 18.98
C GLY A 26 -7.51 -17.77 19.29
N ARG A 27 -7.94 -18.93 18.77
CA ARG A 27 -9.24 -19.54 19.07
C ARG A 27 -9.20 -20.52 20.24
N THR A 28 -8.08 -20.64 20.95
CA THR A 28 -7.97 -21.56 22.09
C THR A 28 -8.95 -21.18 23.20
N GLY A 29 -9.71 -22.17 23.68
CA GLY A 29 -10.71 -21.95 24.73
C GLY A 29 -11.99 -21.28 24.25
N GLN A 30 -12.14 -21.08 22.94
CA GLN A 30 -13.42 -20.69 22.36
C GLN A 30 -14.46 -21.78 22.57
N THR A 31 -15.53 -21.45 23.30
CA THR A 31 -16.69 -22.31 23.45
C THR A 31 -17.76 -21.79 22.51
N GLY A 32 -18.18 -22.61 21.53
CA GLY A 32 -19.44 -22.32 20.86
C GLY A 32 -20.55 -22.42 21.90
N GLU A 33 -21.39 -21.39 22.03
CA GLU A 33 -22.67 -21.54 22.76
C GLU A 33 -23.32 -22.82 22.21
N ALA A 34 -23.53 -23.82 23.07
CA ALA A 34 -24.21 -25.02 22.64
C ALA A 34 -25.57 -24.57 22.09
N ILE A 35 -25.99 -25.10 20.94
CA ILE A 35 -27.28 -24.73 20.31
C ILE A 35 -28.43 -24.86 21.33
N SER A 36 -28.29 -25.76 22.30
CA SER A 36 -29.19 -25.89 23.45
C SER A 36 -29.27 -24.64 24.34
N ASP A 37 -28.15 -23.98 24.64
CA ASP A 37 -28.11 -22.81 25.53
C ASP A 37 -28.72 -21.58 24.85
N SER A 38 -28.48 -21.40 23.55
CA SER A 38 -29.11 -20.32 22.78
C SER A 38 -30.61 -20.56 22.59
N LEU A 39 -31.06 -21.81 22.41
CA LEU A 39 -32.47 -22.18 22.38
C LEU A 39 -33.16 -21.97 23.74
N VAL A 40 -32.50 -22.35 24.84
CA VAL A 40 -33.04 -22.16 26.20
C VAL A 40 -33.11 -20.67 26.55
N LYS A 41 -32.11 -19.88 26.19
CA LYS A 41 -32.09 -18.42 26.38
C LYS A 41 -33.17 -17.74 25.53
N SER A 42 -33.37 -18.19 24.30
CA SER A 42 -34.46 -17.73 23.41
C SER A 42 -35.85 -18.05 23.97
N ALA A 43 -36.06 -19.27 24.45
CA ALA A 43 -37.31 -19.67 25.09
C ALA A 43 -37.57 -18.88 26.39
N LYS A 44 -36.54 -18.61 27.17
CA LYS A 44 -36.63 -17.80 28.40
C LYS A 44 -36.97 -16.33 28.12
N ASN A 45 -36.41 -15.76 27.05
CA ASN A 45 -36.73 -14.40 26.62
C ASN A 45 -38.16 -14.30 26.06
N LEU A 46 -38.64 -15.32 25.35
CA LEU A 46 -40.03 -15.37 24.85
C LEU A 46 -41.07 -15.53 25.97
N LEU A 47 -40.72 -16.18 27.08
CA LEU A 47 -41.60 -16.36 28.24
C LEU A 47 -41.49 -15.23 29.27
N GLY A 48 -40.45 -14.39 29.17
CA GLY A 48 -40.08 -13.37 30.15
C GLY A 48 -40.69 -11.98 29.96
N GLY A 49 -41.48 -11.74 28.91
CA GLY A 49 -42.38 -10.58 28.79
C GLY A 49 -41.75 -9.18 28.71
N ASP A 50 -40.44 -9.01 28.79
CA ASP A 50 -39.78 -7.72 28.62
C ASP A 50 -39.23 -7.56 27.21
N ASN A 51 -39.94 -6.75 26.43
CA ASN A 51 -39.59 -6.34 25.08
C ASN A 51 -38.30 -5.51 25.08
N LYS A 52 -37.14 -6.16 25.06
CA LYS A 52 -35.87 -5.55 24.67
C LYS A 52 -35.54 -6.02 23.27
N ASP A 53 -35.76 -5.15 22.30
CA ASP A 53 -35.31 -5.26 20.90
C ASP A 53 -33.78 -5.23 20.80
N ALA A 54 -33.13 -6.23 21.39
CA ALA A 54 -31.74 -6.54 21.16
C ALA A 54 -31.67 -8.06 20.99
N ILE A 55 -31.90 -8.51 19.76
CA ILE A 55 -31.24 -9.74 19.32
C ILE A 55 -29.76 -9.47 19.56
N ASP A 56 -29.21 -10.07 20.60
CA ASP A 56 -27.80 -10.01 20.93
C ASP A 56 -27.04 -10.62 19.75
N GLN A 57 -26.59 -9.79 18.81
CA GLN A 57 -25.82 -10.22 17.64
C GLN A 57 -24.45 -10.78 18.02
N SER A 58 -24.13 -10.86 19.31
CA SER A 58 -23.03 -11.66 19.81
C SER A 58 -23.33 -13.18 19.80
N VAL A 59 -24.21 -13.67 18.91
CA VAL A 59 -24.26 -15.09 18.52
C VAL A 59 -22.98 -15.42 17.75
N GLY A 60 -21.89 -15.55 18.50
CA GLY A 60 -20.56 -15.82 18.02
C GLY A 60 -19.86 -16.74 19.00
N VAL A 61 -19.00 -17.60 18.48
CA VAL A 61 -18.08 -18.39 19.29
C VAL A 61 -17.19 -17.42 20.06
N HIS A 62 -17.36 -17.34 21.39
CA HIS A 62 -16.56 -16.47 22.26
C HIS A 62 -15.51 -17.27 23.01
N GLY A 63 -14.32 -16.70 23.15
CA GLY A 63 -13.19 -17.28 23.85
C GLY A 63 -12.41 -16.26 24.68
N PRO A 64 -11.66 -16.73 25.69
CA PRO A 64 -10.91 -15.87 26.61
C PRO A 64 -9.83 -15.02 25.91
N LEU A 65 -9.46 -15.38 24.67
CA LEU A 65 -8.42 -14.72 23.89
C LEU A 65 -8.96 -13.72 22.85
N ASP A 66 -10.29 -13.61 22.69
CA ASP A 66 -10.89 -12.81 21.62
C ASP A 66 -10.57 -11.32 21.72
N ALA A 67 -10.43 -10.78 22.93
CA ALA A 67 -10.02 -9.39 23.12
C ALA A 67 -8.62 -9.10 22.56
N THR A 68 -7.72 -10.10 22.57
CA THR A 68 -6.34 -9.95 22.08
C THR A 68 -6.20 -10.32 20.61
N PHE A 69 -6.82 -11.43 20.17
CA PHE A 69 -6.62 -11.97 18.82
C PHE A 69 -7.76 -11.65 17.85
N GLY A 70 -8.91 -11.17 18.33
CA GLY A 70 -10.09 -10.86 17.53
C GLY A 70 -9.80 -10.03 16.27
N PRO A 71 -9.02 -8.93 16.34
CA PRO A 71 -8.69 -8.12 15.16
C PRO A 71 -7.88 -8.90 14.10
N VAL A 72 -6.97 -9.78 14.51
CA VAL A 72 -6.18 -10.61 13.59
C VAL A 72 -7.02 -11.74 13.00
N LEU A 73 -7.85 -12.39 13.83
CA LEU A 73 -8.78 -13.44 13.41
C LEU A 73 -9.82 -12.91 12.42
N ALA A 74 -10.24 -11.66 12.59
CA ALA A 74 -11.16 -10.96 11.69
C ALA A 74 -10.65 -10.88 10.25
N LEU A 75 -9.33 -10.74 10.03
CA LEU A 75 -8.74 -10.69 8.69
C LEU A 75 -8.80 -12.02 7.95
N MET A 76 -8.99 -13.12 8.69
CA MET A 76 -9.00 -14.49 8.17
C MET A 76 -10.40 -15.03 7.94
N ASP A 77 -11.41 -14.33 8.46
CA ASP A 77 -12.79 -14.74 8.32
C ASP A 77 -13.26 -14.52 6.86
N LYS A 78 -13.86 -15.57 6.29
CA LYS A 78 -14.28 -15.59 4.88
C LYS A 78 -15.76 -15.26 4.70
N ILE A 79 -16.51 -15.15 5.81
CA ILE A 79 -17.98 -15.13 5.83
C ILE A 79 -18.53 -13.71 6.02
N ARG A 80 -17.67 -12.73 6.28
CA ARG A 80 -18.14 -11.36 6.46
C ARG A 80 -18.69 -10.84 5.12
N THR A 81 -19.81 -10.12 5.19
CA THR A 81 -20.48 -9.48 4.04
C THR A 81 -20.82 -8.05 4.44
N GLY A 82 -19.94 -7.11 4.09
CA GLY A 82 -20.02 -5.70 4.45
C GLY A 82 -19.13 -4.84 3.54
N ALA A 83 -19.47 -3.56 3.40
CA ALA A 83 -19.00 -2.69 2.30
C ALA A 83 -17.50 -2.33 2.29
N GLN A 84 -16.72 -2.71 3.32
CA GLN A 84 -15.27 -2.47 3.36
C GLN A 84 -14.57 -3.52 4.23
N GLU A 85 -14.57 -4.76 3.76
CA GLU A 85 -13.91 -5.85 4.48
C GLU A 85 -12.45 -6.00 4.09
N LEU A 86 -11.62 -5.61 5.03
CA LEU A 86 -10.20 -5.88 5.04
C LEU A 86 -10.00 -7.39 5.23
N SER A 87 -9.35 -8.06 4.27
CA SER A 87 -9.07 -9.48 4.36
C SER A 87 -7.65 -9.80 3.93
N LEU A 88 -7.07 -10.83 4.54
CA LEU A 88 -5.74 -11.31 4.19
C LEU A 88 -5.70 -11.76 2.72
N GLN A 89 -6.75 -12.39 2.21
CA GLN A 89 -6.81 -12.86 0.82
C GLN A 89 -6.80 -11.70 -0.18
N SER A 90 -7.56 -10.65 0.09
CA SER A 90 -7.57 -9.43 -0.74
C SER A 90 -6.19 -8.77 -0.73
N PHE A 91 -5.55 -8.69 0.45
CA PHE A 91 -4.18 -8.19 0.55
C PHE A 91 -3.19 -9.01 -0.29
N LEU A 92 -3.18 -10.34 -0.16
CA LEU A 92 -2.27 -11.21 -0.90
C LEU A 92 -2.50 -11.15 -2.42
N THR A 93 -3.75 -11.02 -2.86
CA THR A 93 -4.08 -10.80 -4.28
C THR A 93 -3.48 -9.49 -4.79
N ARG A 94 -3.63 -8.40 -4.03
CA ARG A 94 -3.05 -7.09 -4.36
C ARG A 94 -1.52 -7.13 -4.38
N VAL A 95 -0.89 -7.78 -3.40
CA VAL A 95 0.57 -8.00 -3.39
C VAL A 95 1.02 -8.80 -4.62
N THR A 96 0.23 -9.77 -5.07
CA THR A 96 0.51 -10.53 -6.30
C THR A 96 0.46 -9.64 -7.53
N GLN A 97 -0.53 -8.74 -7.64
CA GLN A 97 -0.63 -7.78 -8.74
C GLN A 97 0.59 -6.86 -8.79
N VAL A 98 0.98 -6.29 -7.64
CA VAL A 98 2.19 -5.47 -7.52
C VAL A 98 3.43 -6.26 -7.96
N ARG A 99 3.59 -7.51 -7.47
CA ARG A 99 4.70 -8.38 -7.87
C ARG A 99 4.76 -8.59 -9.38
N LEU A 100 3.63 -8.92 -10.01
CA LEU A 100 3.55 -9.15 -11.45
C LEU A 100 3.90 -7.88 -12.23
N ARG A 101 3.44 -6.72 -11.76
CA ARG A 101 3.79 -5.43 -12.37
C ARG A 101 5.29 -5.15 -12.29
N LEU A 102 5.92 -5.39 -11.14
CA LEU A 102 7.37 -5.24 -10.98
C LEU A 102 8.15 -6.23 -11.85
N GLN A 103 7.66 -7.46 -12.01
CA GLN A 103 8.26 -8.44 -12.92
C GLN A 103 8.18 -8.00 -14.39
N GLN A 104 7.10 -7.34 -14.79
CA GLN A 104 7.01 -6.77 -16.15
C GLN A 104 8.08 -5.69 -16.36
N VAL A 105 8.38 -4.87 -15.36
CA VAL A 105 9.45 -3.86 -15.43
C VAL A 105 10.80 -4.52 -15.61
N THR A 106 11.13 -5.50 -14.77
CA THR A 106 12.45 -6.16 -14.82
C THR A 106 12.67 -6.93 -16.11
N ASN A 107 11.61 -7.45 -16.72
CA ASN A 107 11.67 -8.24 -17.96
C ASN A 107 11.39 -7.41 -19.22
N ALA A 108 11.21 -6.09 -19.10
CA ALA A 108 10.99 -5.21 -20.25
C ALA A 108 12.24 -5.12 -21.12
N ALA A 109 12.05 -4.83 -22.42
CA ALA A 109 13.16 -4.55 -23.33
C ALA A 109 13.99 -3.33 -22.87
N ASP A 110 13.32 -2.34 -22.25
CA ASP A 110 13.94 -1.22 -21.56
C ASP A 110 13.35 -1.08 -20.14
N PRO A 111 13.98 -1.71 -19.13
CA PRO A 111 13.54 -1.63 -17.74
C PRO A 111 13.56 -0.22 -17.17
N GLN A 112 14.47 0.64 -17.63
CA GLN A 112 14.63 2.00 -17.10
C GLN A 112 13.48 2.89 -17.57
N ALA A 113 13.14 2.87 -18.86
CA ALA A 113 12.00 3.60 -19.39
C ALA A 113 10.67 3.14 -18.77
N MET A 114 10.51 1.83 -18.54
CA MET A 114 9.30 1.30 -17.90
C MET A 114 9.20 1.70 -16.41
N ALA A 115 10.32 1.70 -15.67
CA ALA A 115 10.37 2.19 -14.30
C ALA A 115 10.01 3.68 -14.19
N GLN A 116 10.52 4.51 -15.11
CA GLN A 116 10.17 5.93 -15.19
C GLN A 116 8.67 6.13 -15.44
N THR A 117 8.08 5.35 -16.35
CA THR A 117 6.64 5.42 -16.64
C THR A 117 5.82 5.11 -15.38
N ILE A 118 6.22 4.11 -14.60
CA ILE A 118 5.57 3.80 -13.32
C ILE A 118 5.75 4.95 -12.32
N ALA A 119 6.96 5.46 -12.13
CA ALA A 119 7.19 6.58 -11.21
C ALA A 119 6.35 7.82 -11.60
N GLN A 120 6.31 8.19 -12.87
CA GLN A 120 5.50 9.30 -13.38
C GLN A 120 4.02 9.10 -13.12
N THR A 121 3.49 7.90 -13.42
CA THR A 121 2.07 7.61 -13.16
C THR A 121 1.74 7.68 -11.68
N VAL A 122 2.66 7.31 -10.79
CA VAL A 122 2.42 7.46 -9.36
C VAL A 122 2.50 8.91 -8.91
N PHE A 123 3.48 9.68 -9.37
CA PHE A 123 3.57 11.11 -9.06
C PHE A 123 2.36 11.90 -9.56
N GLN A 124 1.76 11.46 -10.66
CA GLN A 124 0.51 12.01 -11.19
C GLN A 124 -0.75 11.53 -10.42
N GLY A 125 -0.61 10.64 -9.43
CA GLY A 125 -1.73 10.05 -8.70
C GLY A 125 -2.56 9.05 -9.51
N LYS A 126 -2.00 8.51 -10.61
CA LYS A 126 -2.69 7.59 -11.55
C LYS A 126 -2.30 6.12 -11.39
N ALA A 127 -1.19 5.82 -10.73
CA ALA A 127 -0.73 4.44 -10.55
C ALA A 127 -1.42 3.78 -9.35
N VAL A 128 -2.62 3.29 -9.63
CA VAL A 128 -3.55 2.61 -8.73
C VAL A 128 -2.87 1.47 -7.95
N ASP A 129 -2.15 0.56 -8.59
CA ASP A 129 -1.83 -0.72 -7.93
C ASP A 129 -0.87 -0.63 -6.73
N LEU A 130 0.22 0.15 -6.81
CA LEU A 130 1.24 0.22 -5.77
C LEU A 130 0.78 1.05 -4.57
N THR A 131 0.26 2.26 -4.83
CA THR A 131 -0.20 3.16 -3.76
C THR A 131 -1.46 2.62 -3.11
N GLU A 132 -2.43 2.09 -3.87
CA GLU A 132 -3.63 1.50 -3.27
C GLU A 132 -3.32 0.25 -2.46
N THR A 133 -2.35 -0.58 -2.87
CA THR A 133 -1.98 -1.77 -2.08
C THR A 133 -1.32 -1.36 -0.76
N ARG A 134 -0.47 -0.32 -0.78
CA ARG A 134 0.13 0.24 0.44
C ARG A 134 -0.94 0.84 1.35
N ASP A 135 -1.89 1.56 0.79
CA ASP A 135 -2.98 2.19 1.54
C ASP A 135 -3.93 1.13 2.12
N TYR A 136 -4.23 0.08 1.35
CA TYR A 136 -4.98 -1.10 1.83
C TYR A 136 -4.25 -1.81 2.99
N GLY A 137 -2.94 -2.00 2.87
CA GLY A 137 -2.11 -2.53 3.95
C GLY A 137 -2.09 -1.62 5.19
N SER A 138 -2.12 -0.30 4.98
CA SER A 138 -2.19 0.70 6.06
C SER A 138 -3.54 0.66 6.77
N LEU A 139 -4.64 0.46 6.04
CA LEU A 139 -5.97 0.24 6.61
C LEU A 139 -6.02 -1.04 7.44
N ILE A 140 -5.41 -2.13 6.97
CA ILE A 140 -5.26 -3.36 7.77
C ILE A 140 -4.46 -3.06 9.05
N ALA A 141 -3.29 -2.45 8.93
CA ALA A 141 -2.45 -2.18 10.09
C ALA A 141 -3.16 -1.31 11.14
N ALA A 142 -3.96 -0.32 10.68
CA ALA A 142 -4.76 0.53 11.56
C ALA A 142 -5.93 -0.23 12.20
N SER A 143 -6.59 -1.15 11.48
CA SER A 143 -7.73 -1.90 11.99
C SER A 143 -7.36 -2.93 13.07
N LEU A 144 -6.08 -3.29 13.18
CA LEU A 144 -5.58 -4.23 14.19
C LEU A 144 -5.48 -3.65 15.60
N GLY A 145 -5.54 -2.32 15.77
CA GLY A 145 -5.37 -1.65 17.06
C GLY A 145 -3.92 -1.36 17.44
N GLN A 146 -3.72 -0.67 18.57
CA GLN A 146 -2.41 -0.16 18.98
C GLN A 146 -1.46 -1.28 19.42
N GLU A 147 -2.00 -2.31 20.05
CA GLU A 147 -1.30 -3.49 20.56
C GLU A 147 -0.63 -4.27 19.43
N TRP A 148 -1.22 -4.24 18.23
CA TRP A 148 -0.72 -4.90 17.02
C TRP A 148 -0.04 -3.95 16.04
N SER A 149 0.11 -2.67 16.37
CA SER A 149 0.60 -1.64 15.43
C SER A 149 1.96 -1.99 14.79
N GLY A 150 2.92 -2.44 15.61
CA GLY A 150 4.24 -2.85 15.14
C GLY A 150 4.18 -4.05 14.20
N PHE A 151 3.36 -5.06 14.53
CA PHE A 151 3.12 -6.21 13.67
C PHE A 151 2.44 -5.80 12.36
N GLY A 152 1.34 -5.04 12.46
CA GLY A 152 0.54 -4.61 11.33
C GLY A 152 1.36 -3.83 10.31
N ARG A 153 2.16 -2.86 10.78
CA ARG A 153 3.04 -2.07 9.90
C ARG A 153 4.12 -2.94 9.26
N THR A 154 4.76 -3.80 10.04
CA THR A 154 5.83 -4.68 9.56
C THR A 154 5.35 -5.65 8.48
N VAL A 155 4.15 -6.21 8.64
CA VAL A 155 3.62 -7.24 7.76
C VAL A 155 2.87 -6.68 6.56
N PHE A 156 2.05 -5.64 6.75
CA PHE A 156 1.12 -5.17 5.73
C PHE A 156 1.57 -3.89 5.02
N VAL A 157 2.51 -3.12 5.59
CA VAL A 157 2.92 -1.82 5.04
C VAL A 157 4.36 -1.84 4.53
N ASN A 158 5.32 -2.24 5.38
CA ASN A 158 6.75 -2.18 5.05
C ASN A 158 7.13 -2.90 3.75
N PRO A 159 6.58 -4.08 3.39
CA PRO A 159 6.95 -4.74 2.14
C PRO A 159 6.58 -3.91 0.90
N MET A 160 5.49 -3.15 0.96
CA MET A 160 5.10 -2.23 -0.10
C MET A 160 6.01 -1.00 -0.12
N GLU A 161 6.37 -0.44 1.04
CA GLU A 161 7.32 0.68 1.13
C GLU A 161 8.72 0.31 0.59
N GLN A 162 9.17 -0.92 0.83
CA GLN A 162 10.44 -1.42 0.29
C GLN A 162 10.38 -1.60 -1.23
N ALA A 163 9.29 -2.20 -1.73
CA ALA A 163 9.07 -2.33 -3.17
C ALA A 163 9.00 -0.96 -3.86
N TRP A 164 8.38 0.01 -3.19
CA TRP A 164 8.28 1.40 -3.62
C TRP A 164 9.64 2.07 -3.79
N GLN A 165 10.52 1.97 -2.78
CA GLN A 165 11.87 2.55 -2.83
C GLN A 165 12.71 1.98 -3.98
N GLN A 166 12.55 0.68 -4.29
CA GLN A 166 13.28 0.04 -5.39
C GLN A 166 12.88 0.57 -6.78
N VAL A 167 11.64 1.01 -6.96
CA VAL A 167 11.17 1.56 -8.25
C VAL A 167 11.44 3.06 -8.34
N LEU A 168 11.19 3.81 -7.26
CA LEU A 168 11.28 5.26 -7.31
C LEU A 168 12.71 5.77 -7.40
N THR A 169 13.66 5.18 -6.67
CA THR A 169 15.02 5.73 -6.58
C THR A 169 15.68 5.81 -7.96
N PRO A 170 15.70 4.72 -8.78
CA PRO A 170 16.28 4.79 -10.11
C PRO A 170 15.51 5.70 -11.08
N ALA A 171 14.19 5.81 -10.92
CA ALA A 171 13.38 6.70 -11.74
C ALA A 171 13.65 8.17 -11.43
N ALA A 172 13.82 8.52 -10.16
CA ALA A 172 14.20 9.86 -9.71
C ALA A 172 15.61 10.22 -10.20
N ASP A 173 16.57 9.30 -10.06
CA ASP A 173 17.94 9.50 -10.56
C ASP A 173 17.97 9.70 -12.08
N SER A 174 17.19 8.90 -12.81
CA SER A 174 17.07 9.05 -14.26
C SER A 174 16.42 10.36 -14.66
N LEU A 175 15.39 10.81 -13.95
CA LEU A 175 14.76 12.10 -14.20
C LEU A 175 15.75 13.25 -13.93
N ASN A 176 16.53 13.16 -12.86
CA ASN A 176 17.59 14.12 -12.56
C ASN A 176 18.65 14.16 -13.67
N ALA A 177 19.10 13.01 -14.16
CA ALA A 177 20.06 12.93 -15.26
C ALA A 177 19.50 13.55 -16.55
N GLN A 178 18.24 13.25 -16.89
CA GLN A 178 17.56 13.82 -18.05
C GLN A 178 17.40 15.34 -17.92
N TRP A 179 17.00 15.85 -16.76
CA TRP A 179 16.91 17.29 -16.50
C TRP A 179 18.27 17.99 -16.64
N GLN A 180 19.32 17.39 -16.08
CA GLN A 180 20.67 17.92 -16.18
C GLN A 180 21.14 18.03 -17.63
N GLN A 181 20.86 17.02 -18.46
CA GLN A 181 21.26 17.02 -19.86
C GLN A 181 20.37 17.93 -20.72
N ALA A 182 19.05 17.85 -20.54
CA ALA A 182 18.08 18.50 -21.41
C ALA A 182 17.94 20.01 -21.16
N VAL A 183 18.19 20.47 -19.93
CA VAL A 183 18.02 21.88 -19.56
C VAL A 183 19.27 22.47 -18.95
N VAL A 184 19.83 21.87 -17.91
CA VAL A 184 20.90 22.50 -17.12
C VAL A 184 22.19 22.68 -17.92
N ALA A 185 22.62 21.64 -18.66
CA ALA A 185 23.86 21.68 -19.44
C ALA A 185 23.80 22.75 -20.54
N GLU A 186 22.69 22.79 -21.30
CA GLU A 186 22.45 23.76 -22.37
C GLU A 186 22.32 25.19 -21.82
N TRP A 187 21.61 25.37 -20.70
CA TRP A 187 21.51 26.65 -20.00
C TRP A 187 22.89 27.16 -19.58
N ASN A 188 23.69 26.33 -18.92
CA ASN A 188 25.02 26.71 -18.45
C ASN A 188 25.97 27.04 -19.61
N SER A 189 25.88 26.29 -20.72
CA SER A 189 26.63 26.57 -21.95
C SER A 189 26.26 27.94 -22.54
N ALA A 190 24.96 28.26 -22.60
CA ALA A 190 24.48 29.52 -23.19
C ALA A 190 24.73 30.74 -22.28
N PHE A 191 24.61 30.59 -20.96
CA PHE A 191 24.48 31.72 -20.03
C PHE A 191 25.52 31.75 -18.89
N GLY A 192 26.16 30.64 -18.53
CA GLY A 192 26.93 30.51 -17.28
C GLY A 192 28.19 31.40 -17.18
N GLY A 193 28.72 31.87 -18.30
CA GLY A 193 29.88 32.78 -18.37
C GLY A 193 29.54 34.25 -18.63
N ARG A 194 28.27 34.64 -18.54
CA ARG A 194 27.76 35.95 -19.01
C ARG A 194 27.03 36.71 -17.91
N TYR A 195 27.03 38.04 -17.98
CA TYR A 195 26.20 38.88 -17.13
C TYR A 195 24.72 38.68 -17.48
N PRO A 196 23.80 38.56 -16.50
CA PRO A 196 23.96 38.84 -15.07
C PRO A 196 24.38 37.65 -14.19
N PHE A 197 24.54 36.45 -14.75
CA PHE A 197 24.81 35.24 -13.96
C PHE A 197 26.27 35.11 -13.52
N ASN A 198 27.18 35.76 -14.25
CA ASN A 198 28.60 35.84 -13.93
C ASN A 198 29.09 37.27 -14.13
N ASN A 199 30.10 37.69 -13.36
CA ASN A 199 30.71 39.01 -13.51
C ASN A 199 31.62 39.02 -14.75
N SER A 200 31.01 39.27 -15.90
CA SER A 200 31.60 39.19 -17.24
C SER A 200 31.21 40.43 -18.05
N SER A 201 32.05 40.83 -18.99
CA SER A 201 31.76 41.94 -19.91
C SER A 201 30.77 41.57 -21.02
N SER A 202 30.42 40.29 -21.15
CA SER A 202 29.48 39.78 -22.14
C SER A 202 28.11 39.54 -21.52
N ASP A 203 27.08 40.17 -22.09
CA ASP A 203 25.69 39.97 -21.67
C ASP A 203 25.07 38.69 -22.24
N VAL A 204 24.04 38.20 -21.55
CA VAL A 204 23.14 37.16 -22.08
C VAL A 204 22.25 37.71 -23.20
N SER A 205 21.90 36.84 -24.14
CA SER A 205 20.90 37.15 -25.16
C SER A 205 19.50 37.11 -24.54
N LEU A 206 18.84 38.26 -24.40
CA LEU A 206 17.46 38.34 -23.88
C LEU A 206 16.45 37.53 -24.73
N PRO A 207 16.51 37.53 -26.08
CA PRO A 207 15.63 36.66 -26.87
C PRO A 207 15.86 35.17 -26.61
N LEU A 208 17.12 34.75 -26.40
CA LEU A 208 17.43 33.36 -26.06
C LEU A 208 16.96 33.02 -24.64
N LEU A 209 17.15 33.93 -23.69
CA LEU A 209 16.67 33.80 -22.32
C LEU A 209 15.15 33.63 -22.27
N ALA A 210 14.41 34.40 -23.08
CA ALA A 210 12.96 34.27 -23.20
C ALA A 210 12.52 32.90 -23.70
N LYS A 211 13.28 32.24 -24.59
CA LYS A 211 12.98 30.86 -25.04
C LYS A 211 13.11 29.80 -23.93
N TYR A 212 13.83 30.10 -22.85
CA TYR A 212 13.91 29.21 -21.69
C TYR A 212 12.87 29.55 -20.62
N LEU A 213 12.73 30.85 -20.30
CA LEU A 213 11.97 31.33 -19.13
C LEU A 213 10.49 31.63 -19.40
N ASN A 214 10.04 31.63 -20.65
CA ASN A 214 8.64 31.87 -20.93
C ASN A 214 7.76 30.81 -20.22
N ALA A 215 6.70 31.27 -19.55
CA ALA A 215 5.89 30.42 -18.68
C ALA A 215 5.06 29.37 -19.43
N ASP A 216 4.69 29.63 -20.69
CA ASP A 216 3.78 28.76 -21.45
C ASP A 216 4.53 27.90 -22.47
N PHE A 217 5.61 28.42 -23.05
CA PHE A 217 6.34 27.77 -24.15
C PHE A 217 7.86 27.79 -23.99
N GLY A 218 8.35 28.20 -22.82
CA GLY A 218 9.77 28.13 -22.50
C GLY A 218 10.22 26.69 -22.33
N ARG A 219 11.49 26.40 -22.67
CA ARG A 219 12.08 25.06 -22.54
C ARG A 219 12.04 24.49 -21.12
N ILE A 220 11.95 25.34 -20.09
CA ILE A 220 11.82 24.90 -18.69
C ILE A 220 10.37 24.48 -18.36
N ALA A 221 9.39 25.09 -19.01
CA ALA A 221 7.97 24.82 -18.76
C ALA A 221 7.46 23.57 -19.49
N GLN A 222 8.13 23.18 -20.58
CA GLN A 222 7.87 21.97 -21.38
C GLN A 222 8.55 20.74 -20.79
#